data_AF-A0A928CTC7-F1
#
_entry.id   AF-A0A928CTC7-F1
#
_cell.length_a   1.000
_cell.length_b   1.000
_cell.length_c   1.000
_cell.angle_alpha   90.00
_cell.angle_beta   90.00
_cell.angle_gamma   90.00
#
_symmetry.space_group_name_H-M   'P 1'
#
loop_
_entity.id
_entity.type
_entity.pdbx_description
1 polymer ?
#
loop_
_entity_poly.entity_id
_entity_poly.type
_entity_poly.pdbx_seq_one_letter_code
_entity_poly.pdbx_strand_id
1 'polypeptide(L)'
;MPRVRFPRMTQETQNTQETQNTRCSRKNTDRLHQLSVWRCVMKKILKTLSMAVAMFALCSCAGLTGPRHYELTDKDNGRTLHLDRGDTFTVTLVSNPTTGYQWKFGTPPYDETVMILRGDKYIRPEEQLCGAPGKRSLSFLAEGSGRTGLRLIYVRPWEKTQPPAKEYNLMVIVKDGTEDEQKRGPVMRRNSKGELVPDRKRSVLE
;
A
#
# COMPACT_ATOMS: atom_id res chain seq x y z
N MET A 1 92.34 54.80 -46.17
CA MET A 1 92.68 54.58 -44.74
C MET A 1 91.38 54.57 -43.94
N PRO A 2 91.18 53.61 -43.01
CA PRO A 2 89.88 52.98 -42.74
C PRO A 2 89.10 53.59 -41.57
N ARG A 3 87.78 53.34 -41.49
CA ARG A 3 87.06 53.30 -40.22
C ARG A 3 86.01 52.19 -40.22
N VAL A 4 86.21 51.27 -39.29
CA VAL A 4 85.38 50.12 -38.95
C VAL A 4 83.96 50.57 -38.61
N ARG A 5 82.94 49.90 -39.19
CA ARG A 5 81.52 50.11 -38.90
C ARG A 5 80.97 48.88 -38.18
N PHE A 6 80.44 49.10 -36.98
CA PHE A 6 79.74 48.09 -36.19
C PHE A 6 78.51 47.56 -36.94
N PRO A 7 78.20 46.25 -36.87
CA PRO A 7 76.95 45.73 -37.38
C PRO A 7 75.80 46.03 -36.40
N ARG A 8 74.76 46.62 -36.97
CA ARG A 8 73.47 46.96 -36.36
C ARG A 8 72.67 45.67 -36.15
N MET A 9 72.16 45.48 -34.93
CA MET A 9 71.25 44.39 -34.58
C MET A 9 69.98 44.38 -35.43
N THR A 10 69.31 43.22 -35.40
CA THR A 10 67.86 42.96 -35.47
C THR A 10 67.32 42.40 -36.78
N GLN A 11 66.76 41.18 -36.68
CA GLN A 11 65.54 40.73 -37.36
C GLN A 11 65.01 39.38 -36.81
N GLU A 12 65.75 38.64 -35.98
CA GLU A 12 65.33 37.31 -35.50
C GLU A 12 64.29 37.28 -34.38
N THR A 13 63.95 38.40 -33.73
CA THR A 13 63.01 38.38 -32.59
C THR A 13 61.54 38.67 -32.92
N GLN A 14 61.18 38.95 -34.19
CA GLN A 14 59.78 39.26 -34.55
C GLN A 14 59.00 38.05 -35.09
N ASN A 15 59.65 37.03 -35.63
CA ASN A 15 58.96 35.94 -36.35
C ASN A 15 58.38 34.83 -35.44
N THR A 16 58.71 34.81 -34.15
CA THR A 16 58.25 33.78 -33.21
C THR A 16 56.94 34.14 -32.50
N GLN A 17 56.50 35.41 -32.56
CA GLN A 17 55.27 35.87 -31.88
C GLN A 17 54.00 35.71 -32.76
N GLU A 18 54.10 35.80 -34.09
CA GLU A 18 52.93 35.69 -34.96
C GLU A 18 52.37 34.26 -35.07
N THR A 19 53.22 33.24 -35.02
CA THR A 19 52.80 31.83 -35.10
C THR A 19 52.12 31.32 -33.82
N GLN A 20 52.30 31.99 -32.68
CA GLN A 20 51.64 31.63 -31.42
C GLN A 20 50.23 32.24 -31.30
N ASN A 21 50.01 33.45 -31.83
CA ASN A 21 48.72 34.12 -31.74
C ASN A 21 47.62 33.48 -32.61
N THR A 22 47.97 32.91 -33.77
CA THR A 22 47.00 32.22 -34.64
C THR A 22 46.59 30.84 -34.14
N ARG A 23 47.47 30.14 -33.39
CA ARG A 23 47.17 28.83 -32.80
C ARG A 23 46.30 28.93 -31.52
N CYS A 24 46.35 30.06 -30.80
CA CYS A 24 45.52 30.29 -29.62
C CYS A 24 44.06 30.65 -29.97
N SER A 25 43.84 31.35 -31.09
CA SER A 25 42.50 31.76 -31.53
C SER A 25 41.63 30.58 -32.05
N ARG A 26 42.20 29.63 -32.80
CA ARG A 26 41.46 28.44 -33.30
C ARG A 26 40.93 27.53 -32.19
N LYS A 27 41.60 27.42 -31.03
CA LYS A 27 41.17 26.54 -29.94
C LYS A 27 40.01 27.11 -29.12
N ASN A 28 39.77 28.43 -29.19
CA ASN A 28 38.73 29.09 -28.40
C ASN A 28 37.35 29.02 -29.08
N THR A 29 37.31 28.93 -30.40
CA THR A 29 36.08 28.73 -31.18
C THR A 29 35.47 27.33 -31.03
N ASP A 30 36.29 26.28 -30.89
CA ASP A 30 35.82 24.90 -30.68
C ASP A 30 35.21 24.69 -29.29
N ARG A 31 35.77 25.36 -28.28
CA ARG A 31 35.34 25.26 -26.88
C ARG A 31 33.97 25.91 -26.65
N LEU A 32 33.60 26.90 -27.45
CA LEU A 32 32.29 27.57 -27.39
C LEU A 32 31.20 26.86 -28.23
N HIS A 33 31.59 26.16 -29.30
CA HIS A 33 30.67 25.29 -30.07
C HIS A 33 30.28 24.02 -29.28
N GLN A 34 31.18 23.45 -28.48
CA GLN A 34 30.82 22.30 -27.63
C GLN A 34 29.77 22.65 -26.57
N LEU A 35 29.84 23.85 -26.00
CA LEU A 35 28.90 24.31 -24.96
C LEU A 35 27.52 24.68 -25.51
N SER A 36 27.41 25.16 -26.76
CA SER A 36 26.12 25.49 -27.38
C SER A 36 25.34 24.25 -27.81
N VAL A 37 26.03 23.26 -28.38
CA VAL A 37 25.44 21.95 -28.74
C VAL A 37 25.06 21.18 -27.47
N TRP A 38 25.90 21.19 -26.43
CA TRP A 38 25.54 20.61 -25.13
C TRP A 38 24.36 21.32 -24.47
N ARG A 39 24.26 22.65 -24.54
CA ARG A 39 23.09 23.40 -24.05
C ARG A 39 21.81 23.04 -24.81
N CYS A 40 21.88 22.78 -26.11
CA CYS A 40 20.73 22.36 -26.91
C CYS A 40 20.33 20.89 -26.65
N VAL A 41 21.31 19.99 -26.59
CA VAL A 41 21.08 18.57 -26.32
C VAL A 41 20.58 18.37 -24.87
N MET A 42 21.16 19.05 -23.89
CA MET A 42 20.70 19.04 -22.49
C MET A 42 19.30 19.64 -22.33
N LYS A 43 18.94 20.72 -23.05
CA LYS A 43 17.57 21.27 -23.04
C LYS A 43 16.55 20.34 -23.69
N LYS A 44 16.94 19.59 -24.72
CA LYS A 44 16.08 18.56 -25.35
C LYS A 44 15.90 17.36 -24.42
N ILE A 45 16.98 16.86 -23.81
CA ILE A 45 16.97 15.76 -22.85
C ILE A 45 16.19 16.11 -21.57
N LEU A 46 16.34 17.34 -21.04
CA LEU A 46 15.62 17.79 -19.85
C LEU A 46 14.11 17.95 -20.10
N LYS A 47 13.71 18.37 -21.31
CA LYS A 47 12.31 18.48 -21.72
C LYS A 47 11.67 17.11 -21.99
N THR A 48 12.40 16.18 -22.61
CA THR A 48 11.89 14.81 -22.87
C THR A 48 11.82 13.98 -21.58
N LEU A 49 12.77 14.15 -20.64
CA LEU A 49 12.69 13.57 -19.29
C LEU A 49 11.52 14.15 -18.50
N SER A 50 11.30 15.47 -18.57
CA SER A 50 10.15 16.14 -17.93
C SER A 50 8.80 15.61 -18.45
N MET A 51 8.68 15.37 -19.75
CA MET A 51 7.46 14.84 -20.37
C MET A 51 7.23 13.34 -20.07
N ALA A 52 8.30 12.54 -19.98
CA ALA A 52 8.21 11.12 -19.63
C ALA A 52 7.88 10.90 -18.14
N VAL A 53 8.40 11.74 -17.24
CA VAL A 53 8.05 11.70 -15.80
C VAL A 53 6.58 12.08 -15.58
N ALA A 54 6.04 13.04 -16.35
CA ALA A 54 4.64 13.41 -16.29
C ALA A 54 3.69 12.30 -16.81
N MET A 55 4.16 11.46 -17.75
CA MET A 55 3.36 10.36 -18.31
C MET A 55 3.39 9.09 -17.44
N PHE A 56 4.46 8.86 -16.67
CA PHE A 56 4.51 7.80 -15.66
C PHE A 56 3.78 8.17 -14.35
N ALA A 57 3.54 9.46 -14.08
CA ALA A 57 2.83 9.93 -12.89
C ALA A 57 1.30 9.76 -12.95
N LEU A 58 0.73 9.36 -14.09
CA LEU A 58 -0.72 9.19 -14.27
C LEU A 58 -1.21 7.74 -14.12
N CYS A 59 -0.33 6.78 -13.88
CA CYS A 59 -0.73 5.45 -13.38
C CYS A 59 -0.72 5.45 -11.84
N SER A 60 -1.46 6.41 -11.26
CA SER A 60 -1.66 6.49 -9.81
C SER A 60 -2.79 5.54 -9.43
N CYS A 61 -2.39 4.28 -9.18
CA CYS A 61 -3.07 3.26 -8.40
C CYS A 61 -4.60 3.39 -8.26
N ALA A 62 -5.36 2.99 -9.28
CA ALA A 62 -6.73 2.54 -9.05
C ALA A 62 -6.63 1.20 -8.29
N GLY A 63 -7.01 1.25 -7.01
CA GLY A 63 -6.63 0.32 -5.97
C GLY A 63 -6.95 -1.15 -6.25
N LEU A 64 -5.96 -2.00 -5.98
CA LEU A 64 -6.18 -3.35 -5.52
C LEU A 64 -6.70 -3.26 -4.08
N THR A 65 -7.97 -2.90 -3.89
CA THR A 65 -8.61 -3.01 -2.57
C THR A 65 -8.97 -4.47 -2.34
N GLY A 66 -7.96 -5.25 -1.93
CA GLY A 66 -8.18 -6.56 -1.36
C GLY A 66 -8.93 -6.48 -0.01
N PRO A 67 -9.36 -7.63 0.52
CA PRO A 67 -10.07 -7.68 1.80
C PRO A 67 -9.26 -6.99 2.90
N ARG A 68 -9.92 -6.12 3.64
CA ARG A 68 -9.33 -5.34 4.72
C ARG A 68 -9.41 -6.09 6.05
N HIS A 69 -8.49 -5.75 6.94
CA HIS A 69 -8.49 -6.22 8.31
C HIS A 69 -8.66 -5.05 9.29
N TYR A 70 -9.58 -5.19 10.24
CA TYR A 70 -9.83 -4.20 11.29
C TYR A 70 -9.48 -4.77 12.67
N GLU A 71 -8.73 -4.01 13.45
CA GLU A 71 -8.39 -4.34 14.84
C GLU A 71 -9.21 -3.44 15.78
N LEU A 72 -10.02 -4.05 16.64
CA LEU A 72 -10.89 -3.38 17.59
C LEU A 72 -10.49 -3.73 19.02
N THR A 73 -10.59 -2.75 19.91
CA THR A 73 -10.23 -2.89 21.32
C THR A 73 -11.38 -2.46 22.23
N ASP A 74 -11.17 -2.53 23.55
CA ASP A 74 -12.12 -2.01 24.54
C ASP A 74 -12.57 -0.55 24.27
N LYS A 75 -11.73 0.25 23.59
CA LYS A 75 -12.03 1.64 23.23
C LYS A 75 -13.08 1.79 22.14
N ASP A 76 -13.32 0.75 21.35
CA ASP A 76 -14.28 0.75 20.24
C ASP A 76 -15.68 0.29 20.66
N ASN A 77 -15.95 0.22 21.97
CA ASN A 77 -17.25 -0.17 22.48
C ASN A 77 -18.36 0.80 22.04
N GLY A 78 -19.45 0.26 21.52
CA GLY A 78 -20.59 1.00 20.98
C GLY A 78 -20.40 1.50 19.54
N ARG A 79 -19.29 1.16 18.88
CA ARG A 79 -19.00 1.61 17.51
C ARG A 79 -19.89 0.91 16.48
N THR A 80 -20.09 1.58 15.35
CA THR A 80 -20.58 0.97 14.12
C THR A 80 -19.42 0.75 13.15
N LEU A 81 -19.25 -0.49 12.70
CA LEU A 81 -18.23 -0.92 11.76
C LEU A 81 -18.86 -1.20 10.39
N HIS A 82 -18.37 -0.54 9.37
CA HIS A 82 -18.78 -0.77 7.98
C HIS A 82 -17.71 -1.61 7.28
N LEU A 83 -18.15 -2.72 6.68
CA LEU A 83 -17.29 -3.71 6.03
C LEU A 83 -17.81 -4.00 4.62
N ASP A 84 -16.91 -4.44 3.75
CA ASP A 84 -17.25 -5.10 2.50
C ASP A 84 -17.21 -6.62 2.68
N ARG A 85 -17.96 -7.37 1.87
CA ARG A 85 -17.92 -8.84 1.91
C ARG A 85 -16.49 -9.35 1.72
N GLY A 86 -16.05 -10.26 2.59
CA GLY A 86 -14.69 -10.80 2.61
C GLY A 86 -13.74 -10.07 3.55
N ASP A 87 -14.10 -8.89 4.06
CA ASP A 87 -13.33 -8.22 5.10
C ASP A 87 -13.31 -9.05 6.39
N THR A 88 -12.27 -8.85 7.18
CA THR A 88 -12.10 -9.51 8.48
C THR A 88 -11.90 -8.47 9.57
N PHE A 89 -12.25 -8.83 10.80
CA PHE A 89 -11.90 -8.01 11.94
C PHE A 89 -11.65 -8.83 13.18
N THR A 90 -10.81 -8.31 14.06
CA THR A 90 -10.47 -8.91 15.35
C THR A 90 -10.90 -7.98 16.47
N VAL A 91 -11.63 -8.52 17.44
CA VAL A 91 -11.98 -7.83 18.69
C VAL A 91 -11.08 -8.37 19.80
N THR A 92 -10.24 -7.50 20.37
CA THR A 92 -9.33 -7.84 21.46
C THR A 92 -9.75 -7.12 22.74
N LEU A 93 -10.24 -7.86 23.72
CA LEU A 93 -10.73 -7.33 24.99
C LEU A 93 -9.87 -7.80 26.16
N VAL A 94 -9.63 -6.94 27.14
CA VAL A 94 -8.96 -7.34 28.39
C VAL A 94 -9.77 -8.43 29.10
N SER A 95 -9.10 -9.49 29.55
CA SER A 95 -9.73 -10.65 30.20
C SER A 95 -8.83 -11.19 31.31
N ASN A 96 -9.40 -11.42 32.50
CA ASN A 96 -8.68 -11.99 33.63
C ASN A 96 -9.35 -13.29 34.12
N PRO A 97 -9.02 -14.45 33.53
CA PRO A 97 -9.64 -15.73 33.89
C PRO A 97 -9.33 -16.16 35.33
N THR A 98 -8.25 -15.66 35.96
CA THR A 98 -7.91 -15.99 37.36
C THR A 98 -8.97 -15.52 38.36
N THR A 99 -9.77 -14.52 37.97
CA THR A 99 -10.87 -13.98 38.78
C THR A 99 -12.19 -14.72 38.57
N GLY A 100 -12.20 -15.73 37.70
CA GLY A 100 -13.38 -16.48 37.31
C GLY A 100 -14.28 -15.80 36.27
N TYR A 101 -13.95 -14.57 35.88
CA TYR A 101 -14.68 -13.87 34.83
C TYR A 101 -14.23 -14.31 33.44
N GLN A 102 -15.18 -14.36 32.52
CA GLN A 102 -14.93 -14.60 31.11
C GLN A 102 -15.92 -13.79 30.26
N TRP A 103 -15.46 -13.41 29.07
CA TRP A 103 -16.37 -12.89 28.05
C TRP A 103 -17.31 -14.02 27.58
N LYS A 104 -18.53 -13.68 27.18
CA LYS A 104 -19.49 -14.58 26.52
C LYS A 104 -20.29 -13.80 25.50
N PHE A 105 -20.81 -14.48 24.48
CA PHE A 105 -21.80 -13.86 23.60
C PHE A 105 -23.06 -13.54 24.40
N GLY A 106 -23.54 -12.31 24.25
CA GLY A 106 -24.82 -11.89 24.79
C GLY A 106 -25.98 -12.52 24.03
N THR A 107 -27.17 -12.40 24.59
CA THR A 107 -28.43 -12.78 23.95
C THR A 107 -29.17 -11.51 23.50
N PRO A 108 -29.72 -11.45 22.28
CA PRO A 108 -29.58 -12.45 21.21
C PRO A 108 -28.14 -12.54 20.66
N PRO A 109 -27.73 -13.69 20.09
CA PRO A 109 -26.45 -13.82 19.41
C PRO A 109 -26.42 -12.95 18.14
N TYR A 110 -25.21 -12.75 17.60
CA TYR A 110 -25.04 -12.14 16.28
C TYR A 110 -25.55 -13.08 15.18
N ASP A 111 -25.97 -12.50 14.07
CA ASP A 111 -26.38 -13.24 12.87
C ASP A 111 -25.17 -13.86 12.14
N GLU A 112 -25.11 -15.19 12.14
CA GLU A 112 -24.05 -15.99 11.50
C GLU A 112 -24.11 -15.96 9.96
N THR A 113 -25.25 -15.55 9.37
CA THR A 113 -25.36 -15.38 7.91
C THR A 113 -24.64 -14.13 7.41
N VAL A 114 -24.51 -13.11 8.26
CA VAL A 114 -23.80 -11.86 7.96
C VAL A 114 -22.31 -11.98 8.28
N MET A 115 -21.97 -12.66 9.38
CA MET A 115 -20.60 -12.72 9.88
C MET A 115 -20.30 -14.06 10.56
N ILE A 116 -19.11 -14.61 10.30
CA ILE A 116 -18.68 -15.91 10.84
C ILE A 116 -17.51 -15.74 11.81
N LEU A 117 -17.59 -16.33 13.00
CA LEU A 117 -16.45 -16.45 13.91
C LEU A 117 -15.40 -17.41 13.32
N ARG A 118 -14.18 -16.91 13.11
CA ARG A 118 -13.04 -17.67 12.58
C ARG A 118 -12.03 -18.06 13.66
N GLY A 119 -12.01 -17.38 14.79
CA GLY A 119 -11.09 -17.72 15.88
C GLY A 119 -11.48 -17.13 17.22
N ASP A 120 -11.18 -17.85 18.29
CA ASP A 120 -11.35 -17.44 19.67
C ASP A 120 -10.14 -17.93 20.47
N LYS A 121 -9.33 -16.98 20.95
CA LYS A 121 -8.09 -17.29 21.67
C LYS A 121 -7.90 -16.40 22.88
N TYR A 122 -7.33 -16.96 23.94
CA TYR A 122 -6.83 -16.21 25.07
C TYR A 122 -5.33 -15.93 24.90
N ILE A 123 -4.95 -14.67 25.03
CA ILE A 123 -3.58 -14.17 24.96
C ILE A 123 -3.14 -13.90 26.40
N ARG A 124 -2.13 -14.64 26.85
CA ARG A 124 -1.51 -14.42 28.17
C ARG A 124 -0.79 -13.07 28.21
N PRO A 125 -0.73 -12.41 29.37
CA PRO A 125 0.11 -11.22 29.53
C PRO A 125 1.58 -11.58 29.30
N GLU A 126 2.34 -10.63 28.75
CA GLU A 126 3.77 -10.78 28.51
C GLU A 126 4.54 -10.92 29.83
N GLU A 127 4.17 -10.11 30.81
CA GLU A 127 4.67 -10.21 32.17
C GLU A 127 3.93 -11.33 32.92
N GLN A 128 4.67 -12.36 33.32
CA GLN A 128 4.15 -13.52 34.05
C GLN A 128 3.94 -13.24 35.54
N LEU A 129 3.45 -12.04 35.87
CA LEU A 129 3.02 -11.74 37.23
C LEU A 129 1.75 -12.53 37.54
N CYS A 130 1.71 -13.19 38.70
CA CYS A 130 0.54 -13.94 39.13
C CYS A 130 -0.68 -13.01 39.20
N GLY A 131 -1.76 -13.38 38.50
CA GLY A 131 -3.00 -12.60 38.46
C GLY A 131 -3.04 -11.45 37.44
N ALA A 132 -1.97 -11.24 36.65
CA ALA A 132 -1.97 -10.24 35.61
C ALA A 132 -3.08 -10.50 34.56
N PRO A 133 -3.83 -9.48 34.14
CA PRO A 133 -4.88 -9.65 33.14
C PRO A 133 -4.28 -9.93 31.77
N GLY A 134 -4.77 -10.99 31.11
CA GLY A 134 -4.51 -11.21 29.68
C GLY A 134 -5.56 -10.54 28.81
N LYS A 135 -5.74 -11.08 27.60
CA LYS A 135 -6.71 -10.60 26.62
C LYS A 135 -7.44 -11.77 25.96
N ARG A 136 -8.70 -11.59 25.59
CA ARG A 136 -9.40 -12.49 24.68
C ARG A 136 -9.46 -11.85 23.30
N SER A 137 -9.12 -12.60 22.27
CA SER A 137 -9.10 -12.16 20.88
C SER A 137 -10.06 -13.03 20.07
N LEU A 138 -11.05 -12.38 19.46
CA LEU A 138 -12.10 -12.98 18.64
C LEU A 138 -11.95 -12.47 17.22
N SER A 139 -11.74 -13.36 16.25
CA SER A 139 -11.57 -13.00 14.83
C SER A 139 -12.79 -13.41 14.03
N PHE A 140 -13.29 -12.51 13.18
CA PHE A 140 -14.50 -12.67 12.39
C PHE A 140 -14.25 -12.41 10.90
N LEU A 141 -15.06 -13.06 10.06
CA LEU A 141 -15.16 -12.82 8.61
C LEU A 141 -16.54 -12.26 8.27
N ALA A 142 -16.60 -11.17 7.51
CA ALA A 142 -17.82 -10.68 6.89
C ALA A 142 -18.20 -11.57 5.70
N GLU A 143 -19.24 -12.40 5.86
CA GLU A 143 -19.62 -13.41 4.86
C GLU A 143 -20.82 -12.97 4.02
N GLY A 144 -21.88 -12.46 4.65
CA GLY A 144 -23.11 -12.05 3.97
C GLY A 144 -23.36 -10.55 4.14
N SER A 145 -24.01 -9.93 3.16
CA SER A 145 -24.46 -8.55 3.32
C SER A 145 -25.59 -8.46 4.34
N GLY A 146 -25.65 -7.32 5.03
CA GLY A 146 -26.65 -7.09 6.05
C GLY A 146 -26.13 -6.29 7.22
N ARG A 147 -26.88 -6.32 8.32
CA ARG A 147 -26.54 -5.66 9.57
C ARG A 147 -26.69 -6.64 10.72
N THR A 148 -25.71 -6.69 11.61
CA THR A 148 -25.71 -7.60 12.75
C THR A 148 -25.08 -6.94 13.97
N GLY A 149 -25.64 -7.22 15.15
CA GLY A 149 -25.11 -6.72 16.42
C GLY A 149 -24.26 -7.78 17.10
N LEU A 150 -23.00 -7.46 17.40
CA LEU A 150 -22.14 -8.27 18.25
C LEU A 150 -22.19 -7.74 19.68
N ARG A 151 -22.82 -8.49 20.58
CA ARG A 151 -22.83 -8.22 22.02
C ARG A 151 -21.99 -9.25 22.76
N LEU A 152 -21.04 -8.77 23.56
CA LEU A 152 -20.22 -9.57 24.45
C LEU A 152 -20.42 -9.11 25.89
N ILE A 153 -20.59 -10.05 26.81
CA ILE A 153 -20.82 -9.80 28.23
C ILE A 153 -19.70 -10.44 29.07
N TYR A 154 -19.20 -9.73 30.06
CA TYR A 154 -18.14 -10.20 30.95
C TYR A 154 -18.74 -10.67 32.29
N VAL A 155 -18.79 -11.98 32.48
CA VAL A 155 -19.56 -12.62 33.56
C VAL A 155 -18.80 -13.78 34.18
N ARG A 156 -19.18 -14.14 35.41
CA ARG A 156 -18.85 -15.43 36.01
C ARG A 156 -19.94 -16.44 35.65
N PRO A 157 -19.64 -17.53 34.92
CA PRO A 157 -20.65 -18.46 34.42
C PRO A 157 -21.57 -19.07 35.50
N TRP A 158 -21.10 -19.15 36.73
CA TRP A 158 -21.83 -19.72 37.87
C TRP A 158 -22.72 -18.71 38.61
N GLU A 159 -22.52 -17.40 38.42
CA GLU A 159 -23.32 -16.34 39.05
C GLU A 159 -24.47 -15.94 38.11
N LYS A 160 -25.61 -16.64 38.19
CA LYS A 160 -26.72 -16.50 37.23
C LYS A 160 -27.57 -15.23 37.39
N THR A 161 -27.54 -14.61 38.57
CA THR A 161 -28.43 -13.50 38.94
C THR A 161 -27.75 -12.13 38.89
N GLN A 162 -26.42 -12.10 38.71
CA GLN A 162 -25.66 -10.86 38.68
C GLN A 162 -25.66 -10.26 37.27
N PRO A 163 -25.78 -8.93 37.14
CA PRO A 163 -25.57 -8.27 35.86
C PRO A 163 -24.11 -8.45 35.39
N PRO A 164 -23.84 -8.36 34.07
CA PRO A 164 -22.48 -8.39 33.56
C PRO A 164 -21.61 -7.30 34.18
N ALA A 165 -20.39 -7.64 34.57
CA ALA A 165 -19.43 -6.67 35.09
C ALA A 165 -18.98 -5.68 34.01
N LYS A 166 -18.97 -6.12 32.75
CA LYS A 166 -18.71 -5.29 31.56
C LYS A 166 -19.53 -5.80 30.38
N GLU A 167 -19.83 -4.89 29.47
CA GLU A 167 -20.43 -5.21 28.18
C GLU A 167 -19.64 -4.54 27.05
N TYR A 168 -19.54 -5.23 25.92
CA TYR A 168 -18.99 -4.72 24.68
C TYR A 168 -20.02 -4.91 23.57
N ASN A 169 -20.33 -3.83 22.87
CA ASN A 169 -21.33 -3.80 21.81
C ASN A 169 -20.70 -3.26 20.52
N LEU A 170 -20.98 -3.90 19.40
CA LEU A 170 -20.53 -3.48 18.08
C LEU A 170 -21.66 -3.71 17.06
N MET A 171 -21.99 -2.68 16.29
CA MET A 171 -22.89 -2.82 15.13
C MET A 171 -22.05 -3.06 13.89
N VAL A 172 -22.24 -4.18 13.22
CA VAL A 172 -21.52 -4.52 11.97
C VAL A 172 -22.49 -4.38 10.81
N ILE A 173 -22.07 -3.62 9.79
CA ILE A 173 -22.83 -3.42 8.55
C ILE A 173 -21.95 -3.88 7.40
N VAL A 174 -22.34 -4.98 6.76
CA VAL A 174 -21.63 -5.56 5.62
C VAL A 174 -22.36 -5.16 4.34
N LYS A 175 -21.63 -4.55 3.40
CA LYS A 175 -22.12 -4.23 2.06
C LYS A 175 -21.81 -5.38 1.10
N ASP A 176 -22.72 -5.64 0.18
CA ASP A 176 -22.40 -6.49 -0.97
C ASP A 176 -21.33 -5.79 -1.80
N GLY A 177 -20.19 -6.46 -1.96
CA GLY A 177 -19.19 -6.11 -2.96
C GLY A 177 -19.72 -6.44 -4.35
N THR A 178 -20.72 -5.71 -4.83
CA THR A 178 -21.08 -5.72 -6.24
C THR A 178 -19.96 -5.02 -7.00
N GLU A 179 -18.95 -5.76 -7.49
CA GLU A 179 -18.30 -5.49 -8.79
C GLU A 179 -17.20 -6.48 -9.23
N ASP A 180 -16.60 -7.30 -8.36
CA ASP A 180 -15.43 -8.11 -8.78
C ASP A 180 -15.71 -9.57 -9.20
N GLU A 181 -16.82 -10.17 -8.76
CA GLU A 181 -17.14 -11.55 -9.18
C GLU A 181 -17.82 -11.60 -10.57
N GLN A 182 -18.43 -10.50 -11.01
CA GLN A 182 -19.09 -10.40 -12.33
C GLN A 182 -18.14 -10.01 -13.47
N LYS A 183 -16.87 -9.64 -13.19
CA LYS A 183 -15.84 -9.35 -14.22
C LYS A 183 -15.01 -10.56 -14.65
N ARG A 184 -15.18 -11.72 -14.01
CA ARG A 184 -14.74 -12.99 -14.61
C ARG A 184 -15.76 -13.33 -15.69
N GLY A 185 -15.60 -12.73 -16.86
CA GLY A 185 -16.27 -13.20 -18.07
C GLY A 185 -16.12 -14.72 -18.19
N PRO A 186 -17.06 -15.42 -18.85
CA PRO A 186 -17.05 -16.87 -18.91
C PRO A 186 -15.65 -17.35 -19.31
N VAL A 187 -15.11 -18.32 -18.57
CA VAL A 187 -13.77 -18.87 -18.85
C VAL A 187 -13.74 -19.27 -20.32
N MET A 188 -12.99 -18.56 -21.15
CA MET A 188 -12.99 -18.82 -22.59
C MET A 188 -12.04 -19.99 -22.84
N ARG A 189 -12.55 -21.09 -23.38
CA ARG A 189 -11.73 -22.23 -23.81
C ARG A 189 -11.59 -22.21 -25.32
N ARG A 190 -10.40 -22.57 -25.81
CA ARG A 190 -10.15 -22.75 -27.24
C ARG A 190 -10.70 -24.10 -27.67
N ASN A 191 -11.62 -24.13 -28.65
CA ASN A 191 -12.13 -25.40 -29.21
C ASN A 191 -11.10 -26.04 -30.17
N SER A 192 -11.38 -27.24 -30.67
CA SER A 192 -10.52 -27.95 -31.63
C SER A 192 -10.33 -27.22 -32.97
N LYS A 193 -11.16 -26.21 -33.26
CA LYS A 193 -11.05 -25.33 -34.43
C LYS A 193 -10.27 -24.04 -34.16
N GLY A 194 -9.77 -23.84 -32.93
CA GLY A 194 -9.01 -22.66 -32.54
C GLY A 194 -9.84 -21.45 -32.09
N GLU A 195 -11.16 -21.57 -32.00
CA GLU A 195 -12.07 -20.48 -31.62
C GLU A 195 -12.20 -20.39 -30.09
N LEU A 196 -12.25 -19.16 -29.55
CA LEU A 196 -12.53 -18.92 -28.14
C LEU A 196 -14.04 -19.05 -27.90
N VAL A 197 -14.43 -20.04 -27.08
CA VAL A 197 -15.83 -20.33 -26.74
C VAL A 197 -16.01 -20.29 -25.22
N PRO A 198 -17.11 -19.71 -24.69
CA PRO A 198 -17.36 -19.72 -23.25
C PRO A 198 -17.47 -21.15 -22.71
N ASP A 199 -16.78 -21.42 -21.61
CA ASP A 199 -16.81 -22.71 -20.94
C ASP A 199 -18.16 -22.91 -20.27
N ARG A 200 -19.06 -23.53 -21.02
CA ARG A 200 -20.42 -23.84 -20.59
C ARG A 200 -20.33 -24.93 -19.51
N LYS A 201 -20.02 -24.57 -18.25
CA LYS A 201 -20.29 -25.46 -17.13
C LYS A 201 -21.77 -25.78 -17.19
N ARG A 202 -22.08 -27.07 -17.42
CA ARG A 202 -23.44 -27.61 -17.44
C ARG A 202 -24.11 -27.15 -16.15
N SER A 203 -25.05 -26.22 -16.26
CA SER A 203 -25.98 -25.90 -15.18
C SER A 203 -26.70 -27.21 -14.86
N VAL A 204 -26.26 -27.87 -13.80
CA VAL A 204 -27.06 -28.93 -13.18
C VAL A 204 -28.22 -28.18 -12.53
N LEU A 205 -29.37 -28.24 -13.21
CA LEU A 205 -30.65 -27.98 -12.60
C LEU A 205 -30.86 -29.08 -11.56
N GLU A 206 -30.92 -28.70 -10.29
CA GLU A 206 -31.70 -29.36 -9.24
C GLU A 206 -32.07 -28.32 -8.18
#